data_AF-A0A6V8CLF6-F1
#
_entry.id   AF-A0A6V8CLF6-F1
#
_cell.length_a   1.000
_cell.length_b   1.000
_cell.length_c   1.000
_cell.angle_alpha   90.00
_cell.angle_beta   90.00
_cell.angle_gamma   90.00
#
_symmetry.space_group_name_H-M   'P 1'
#
loop_
_entity.id
_entity.type
_entity.pdbx_description
1 polymer ?
#
loop_
_entity_poly.entity_id
_entity_poly.type
_entity_poly.pdbx_seq_one_letter_code
_entity_poly.pdbx_strand_id
1 'polypeptide(L)'
;MVAKKIFQPTIWYIICGVVALIGGIENNINAETWAKSAWGAEGVNDQSLAMEMLFGLFMCAFGAMGLVCAFALEGKVQAKFAMVNGGVIIAFFLVMFVMLPSAGYSMPGIAWLIPPFILLGGLITSGYLHSMEEEAAPAEG
;
A
#
# COMPACT_ATOMS: atom_id res chain seq x y z
N MET A 1 -6.39 12.34 22.59
CA MET A 1 -7.59 11.45 22.59
C MET A 1 -8.27 11.39 21.22
N VAL A 2 -8.55 12.51 20.54
CA VAL A 2 -9.20 12.53 19.21
C VAL A 2 -8.33 11.92 18.10
N ALA A 3 -7.06 12.30 18.00
CA ALA A 3 -6.15 11.76 16.98
C ALA A 3 -6.05 10.23 17.05
N LYS A 4 -5.94 9.64 18.24
CA LYS A 4 -5.90 8.18 18.41
C LYS A 4 -7.18 7.49 17.95
N LYS A 5 -8.35 8.10 18.12
CA LYS A 5 -9.62 7.54 17.61
C LYS A 5 -9.68 7.55 16.07
N ILE A 6 -9.13 8.57 15.43
CA ILE A 6 -9.05 8.67 13.96
C ILE A 6 -7.97 7.73 13.41
N PHE A 7 -6.85 7.62 14.10
CA PHE A 7 -5.67 6.87 13.70
C PHE A 7 -5.59 5.49 14.36
N GLN A 8 -6.69 4.73 14.34
CA GLN A 8 -6.71 3.34 14.81
C GLN A 8 -6.07 2.40 13.78
N PRO A 9 -5.05 1.60 14.14
CA PRO A 9 -4.36 0.70 13.20
C PRO A 9 -5.29 -0.24 12.45
N THR A 10 -6.26 -0.84 13.14
CA THR A 10 -7.28 -1.70 12.52
C THR A 10 -8.04 -1.00 11.39
N ILE A 11 -8.51 0.23 11.64
CA ILE A 11 -9.29 1.00 10.66
C ILE A 11 -8.41 1.36 9.46
N TRP A 12 -7.18 1.82 9.69
CA TRP A 12 -6.27 2.18 8.61
C TRP A 12 -5.83 0.97 7.78
N TYR A 13 -5.66 -0.19 8.39
CA TYR A 13 -5.44 -1.44 7.66
C TYR A 13 -6.62 -1.82 6.78
N ILE A 14 -7.85 -1.65 7.26
CA ILE A 14 -9.06 -1.89 6.45
C ILE A 14 -9.10 -0.92 5.27
N ILE A 15 -8.91 0.37 5.52
CA ILE A 15 -8.95 1.38 4.45
C ILE A 15 -7.88 1.09 3.39
N CYS A 16 -6.62 0.90 3.80
CA CYS A 16 -5.53 0.60 2.86
C CYS A 16 -5.79 -0.72 2.13
N GLY A 17 -6.26 -1.73 2.84
CA GLY A 17 -6.57 -3.05 2.29
C GLY A 17 -7.66 -3.01 1.21
N VAL A 18 -8.77 -2.35 1.51
CA VAL A 18 -9.88 -2.19 0.57
C VAL A 18 -9.49 -1.37 -0.65
N VAL A 19 -8.76 -0.25 -0.47
CA VAL A 19 -8.34 0.58 -1.60
C VAL A 19 -7.37 -0.19 -2.51
N ALA A 20 -6.42 -0.94 -1.94
CA ALA A 20 -5.51 -1.77 -2.73
C ALA A 20 -6.24 -2.90 -3.48
N LEU A 21 -7.23 -3.55 -2.86
CA LEU A 21 -8.09 -4.53 -3.53
C LEU A 21 -8.85 -3.91 -4.71
N ILE A 22 -9.48 -2.76 -4.51
CA ILE A 22 -10.20 -2.06 -5.58
C ILE A 22 -9.24 -1.68 -6.71
N GLY A 23 -8.07 -1.14 -6.38
CA GLY A 23 -7.04 -0.80 -7.38
C GLY A 23 -6.55 -2.02 -8.15
N GLY A 24 -6.34 -3.15 -7.49
CA GLY A 24 -5.92 -4.39 -8.16
C GLY A 24 -6.99 -4.98 -9.08
N ILE A 25 -8.26 -4.96 -8.66
CA ILE A 25 -9.39 -5.39 -9.48
C ILE A 25 -9.55 -4.46 -10.69
N GLU A 26 -9.45 -3.15 -10.49
CA GLU A 26 -9.51 -2.16 -11.56
C GLU A 26 -8.39 -2.39 -12.58
N ASN A 27 -7.15 -2.61 -12.12
CA ASN A 27 -6.01 -2.87 -13.00
C ASN A 27 -6.23 -4.13 -13.85
N ASN A 28 -6.80 -5.19 -13.26
CA ASN A 28 -7.09 -6.43 -13.97
C ASN A 28 -8.19 -6.26 -15.04
N ILE A 29 -9.26 -5.52 -14.71
CA ILE A 29 -10.35 -5.23 -15.67
C ILE A 29 -9.82 -4.38 -16.82
N ASN A 30 -8.93 -3.43 -16.52
CA ASN A 30 -8.41 -2.45 -17.47
C ASN A 30 -6.97 -2.75 -17.92
N ALA A 31 -6.54 -4.02 -17.86
CA ALA A 31 -5.16 -4.40 -18.14
C ALA A 31 -4.68 -3.95 -19.53
N GLU A 32 -5.55 -4.00 -20.55
CA GLU A 32 -5.21 -3.51 -21.89
C GLU A 32 -4.99 -1.99 -21.92
N THR A 33 -5.80 -1.22 -21.18
CA THR A 33 -5.66 0.24 -21.07
C THR A 33 -4.35 0.60 -20.38
N TRP A 34 -4.03 -0.09 -19.28
CA TRP A 34 -2.77 0.09 -18.55
C TRP A 34 -1.57 -0.32 -19.41
N ALA A 35 -1.65 -1.42 -20.15
CA ALA A 35 -0.61 -1.85 -21.08
C ALA A 35 -0.37 -0.82 -22.20
N LYS A 36 -1.44 -0.24 -22.77
CA LYS A 36 -1.33 0.85 -23.75
C LYS A 36 -0.64 2.08 -23.17
N SER A 37 -0.94 2.43 -21.93
CA SER A 37 -0.29 3.56 -21.25
C SER A 37 1.18 3.29 -20.96
N ALA A 38 1.53 2.06 -20.60
CA ALA A 38 2.88 1.68 -20.19
C ALA A 38 3.82 1.43 -21.37
N TRP A 39 3.32 0.79 -22.43
CA TRP A 39 4.12 0.27 -23.54
C TRP A 39 3.78 0.91 -24.90
N GLY A 40 2.74 1.76 -24.96
CA GLY A 40 2.19 2.28 -26.20
C GLY A 40 1.25 1.28 -26.90
N ALA A 41 0.45 1.76 -27.86
CA ALA A 41 -0.54 0.94 -28.55
C ALA A 41 0.06 -0.26 -29.31
N GLU A 42 1.23 -0.06 -29.92
CA GLU A 42 1.98 -1.10 -30.64
C GLU A 42 2.67 -2.10 -29.69
N GLY A 43 2.81 -1.75 -28.42
CA GLY A 43 3.44 -2.59 -27.39
C GLY A 43 2.48 -3.58 -26.71
N VAL A 44 1.19 -3.53 -27.04
CA VAL A 44 0.16 -4.40 -26.45
C VAL A 44 0.24 -5.80 -27.05
N ASN A 45 0.62 -6.76 -26.23
CA ASN A 45 0.66 -8.18 -26.56
C ASN A 45 0.35 -9.03 -25.32
N ASP A 46 0.33 -10.35 -25.48
CA ASP A 46 0.01 -11.29 -24.39
C ASP A 46 0.92 -11.11 -23.17
N GLN A 47 2.20 -10.78 -23.37
CA GLN A 47 3.15 -10.58 -22.28
C GLN A 47 2.88 -9.27 -21.52
N SER A 48 2.62 -8.15 -22.22
CA SER A 48 2.28 -6.89 -21.56
C SER A 48 0.97 -7.00 -20.79
N LEU A 49 -0.03 -7.69 -21.36
CA LEU A 49 -1.31 -7.95 -20.69
C LEU A 49 -1.13 -8.82 -19.45
N ALA A 50 -0.35 -9.90 -19.55
CA ALA A 50 -0.05 -10.76 -18.42
C ALA A 50 0.70 -10.01 -17.30
N MET A 51 1.61 -9.10 -17.64
CA MET A 51 2.31 -8.26 -16.68
C MET A 51 1.35 -7.32 -15.93
N GLU A 52 0.44 -6.66 -16.64
CA GLU A 52 -0.56 -5.79 -15.99
C GLU A 52 -1.54 -6.58 -15.12
N MET A 53 -1.97 -7.77 -15.58
CA MET A 53 -2.77 -8.66 -14.74
C MET A 53 -2.01 -9.13 -13.49
N LEU A 54 -0.70 -9.34 -13.60
CA LEU A 54 0.14 -9.69 -12.46
C LEU A 54 0.26 -8.52 -11.46
N PHE A 55 0.39 -7.28 -11.94
CA PHE A 55 0.34 -6.09 -11.08
C PHE A 55 -1.00 -5.95 -10.36
N GLY A 56 -2.11 -6.13 -11.07
CA GLY A 56 -3.44 -6.14 -10.46
C GLY A 56 -3.57 -7.24 -9.40
N LEU A 57 -3.06 -8.44 -9.68
CA LEU A 57 -3.02 -9.54 -8.71
C LEU A 57 -2.19 -9.21 -7.46
N PHE A 58 -1.00 -8.62 -7.61
CA PHE A 58 -0.18 -8.20 -6.47
C PHE A 58 -0.86 -7.15 -5.62
N MET A 59 -1.53 -6.17 -6.24
CA MET A 59 -2.31 -5.17 -5.53
C MET A 59 -3.48 -5.80 -4.75
N CYS A 60 -4.18 -6.77 -5.35
CA CYS A 60 -5.19 -7.55 -4.64
C CYS A 60 -4.60 -8.32 -3.44
N ALA A 61 -3.43 -8.94 -3.61
CA ALA A 61 -2.74 -9.65 -2.54
C ALA A 61 -2.33 -8.72 -1.39
N PHE A 62 -1.79 -7.54 -1.70
CA PHE A 62 -1.51 -6.50 -0.69
C PHE A 62 -2.77 -6.08 0.05
N GLY A 63 -3.87 -5.90 -0.68
CA GLY A 63 -5.13 -5.52 -0.09
C GLY A 63 -5.70 -6.59 0.85
N ALA A 64 -5.69 -7.86 0.43
CA ALA A 64 -6.07 -8.99 1.27
C ALA A 64 -5.19 -9.12 2.51
N MET A 65 -3.87 -8.98 2.37
CA MET A 65 -2.94 -9.00 3.51
C MET A 65 -3.18 -7.83 4.48
N GLY A 66 -3.55 -6.65 3.98
CA GLY A 66 -3.97 -5.52 4.81
C GLY A 66 -5.19 -5.88 5.67
N LEU A 67 -6.20 -6.54 5.09
CA LEU A 67 -7.36 -7.03 5.84
C LEU A 67 -7.00 -8.10 6.86
N VAL A 68 -6.12 -9.04 6.51
CA VAL A 68 -5.60 -10.02 7.48
C VAL A 68 -4.93 -9.32 8.65
N CYS A 69 -4.09 -8.30 8.40
CA CYS A 69 -3.46 -7.54 9.48
C CYS A 69 -4.47 -6.79 10.34
N ALA A 70 -5.60 -6.34 9.79
CA ALA A 70 -6.66 -5.69 10.55
C ALA A 70 -7.32 -6.65 11.56
N PHE A 71 -7.57 -7.89 11.16
CA PHE A 71 -8.39 -8.83 11.94
C PHE A 71 -7.59 -9.90 12.70
N ALA A 72 -6.36 -10.18 12.30
CA ALA A 72 -5.52 -11.21 12.92
C ALA A 72 -4.47 -10.66 13.89
N LEU A 73 -4.16 -9.36 13.81
CA LEU A 73 -3.22 -8.70 14.72
C LEU A 73 -3.96 -7.79 15.69
N GLU A 74 -3.46 -7.68 16.91
CA GLU A 74 -4.04 -6.83 17.94
C GLU A 74 -2.98 -6.07 18.74
N GLY A 75 -3.43 -5.01 19.43
CA GLY A 75 -2.61 -4.24 20.36
C GLY A 75 -1.31 -3.70 19.75
N LYS A 76 -0.22 -3.77 20.53
CA LYS A 76 1.08 -3.21 20.14
C LYS A 76 1.72 -3.90 18.94
N VAL A 77 1.43 -5.19 18.73
CA VAL A 77 1.95 -5.93 17.57
C VAL A 77 1.34 -5.35 16.31
N GLN A 78 0.02 -5.13 16.28
CA GLN A 78 -0.64 -4.50 15.15
C GLN A 78 -0.11 -3.08 14.88
N ALA A 79 0.09 -2.29 15.93
CA ALA A 79 0.61 -0.93 15.81
C ALA A 79 2.05 -0.89 15.24
N LYS A 80 2.96 -1.71 15.78
CA LYS A 80 4.33 -1.81 15.25
C LYS A 80 4.34 -2.31 13.80
N PHE A 81 3.50 -3.30 13.49
CA PHE A 81 3.39 -3.82 12.13
C PHE A 81 2.86 -2.74 11.17
N ALA A 82 1.86 -1.94 11.57
CA ALA A 82 1.30 -0.84 10.76
C ALA A 82 2.37 0.18 10.37
N MET A 83 3.20 0.57 11.33
CA MET A 83 4.31 1.50 11.11
C MET A 83 5.34 0.95 10.12
N VAL A 84 5.82 -0.27 10.36
CA VAL A 84 6.87 -0.87 9.52
C VAL A 84 6.34 -1.22 8.13
N ASN A 85 5.18 -1.86 8.05
CA ASN A 85 4.57 -2.28 6.80
C ASN A 85 4.28 -1.08 5.88
N GLY A 86 3.71 0.00 6.43
CA GLY A 86 3.48 1.21 5.64
C GLY A 86 4.78 1.76 5.02
N GLY A 87 5.88 1.78 5.77
CA GLY A 87 7.18 2.20 5.28
C GLY A 87 7.76 1.28 4.20
N VAL A 88 7.63 -0.05 4.37
CA VAL A 88 8.07 -1.04 3.38
C VAL A 88 7.31 -0.88 2.07
N ILE A 89 5.99 -0.69 2.11
CA ILE A 89 5.19 -0.52 0.90
C ILE A 89 5.50 0.82 0.20
N ILE A 90 5.76 1.91 0.95
CA ILE A 90 6.25 3.16 0.36
C ILE A 90 7.58 2.94 -0.37
N ALA A 91 8.53 2.27 0.27
CA ALA A 91 9.82 1.97 -0.33
C ALA A 91 9.67 1.11 -1.61
N PHE A 92 8.77 0.12 -1.58
CA PHE A 92 8.43 -0.68 -2.75
C PHE A 92 7.93 0.18 -3.92
N PHE A 93 6.98 1.09 -3.68
CA PHE A 93 6.48 2.01 -4.72
C PHE A 93 7.59 2.91 -5.27
N LEU A 94 8.47 3.45 -4.41
CA LEU A 94 9.59 4.27 -4.85
C LEU A 94 10.57 3.48 -5.74
N VAL A 95 10.91 2.25 -5.35
CA VAL A 95 11.77 1.37 -6.13
C VAL A 95 11.12 1.03 -7.47
N MET A 96 9.81 0.75 -7.48
CA MET A 96 9.06 0.48 -8.70
C MET A 96 9.13 1.65 -9.69
N PHE A 97 8.98 2.88 -9.21
CA PHE A 97 9.08 4.11 -10.03
C PHE A 97 10.49 4.37 -10.61
N VAL A 98 11.53 3.76 -10.04
CA VAL A 98 12.92 3.86 -10.55
C VAL A 98 13.25 2.68 -11.47
N MET A 99 12.85 1.46 -11.09
CA MET A 99 13.23 0.23 -11.77
C MET A 99 12.44 0.00 -13.05
N LEU A 100 11.12 0.18 -13.05
CA LEU A 100 10.30 -0.12 -14.22
C LEU A 100 10.66 0.74 -15.45
N PRO A 101 10.91 2.06 -15.32
CA PRO A 101 11.40 2.85 -16.45
C PRO A 101 12.71 2.35 -17.05
N SER A 102 13.63 1.80 -16.24
CA SER A 102 14.88 1.22 -16.74
C SER A 102 14.67 -0.02 -17.62
N ALA A 103 13.50 -0.68 -17.49
CA ALA A 103 13.07 -1.80 -18.31
C ALA A 103 12.15 -1.38 -19.49
N GLY A 104 11.99 -0.07 -19.74
CA GLY A 104 11.16 0.47 -20.82
C GLY A 104 9.68 0.69 -20.47
N TYR A 105 9.29 0.48 -19.20
CA TYR A 105 7.92 0.71 -18.74
C TYR A 105 7.66 2.19 -18.50
N SER A 106 6.64 2.75 -19.14
CA SER A 106 6.24 4.15 -18.93
C SER A 106 5.39 4.28 -17.66
N MET A 107 6.02 4.73 -16.58
CA MET A 107 5.32 4.98 -15.32
C MET A 107 4.36 6.18 -15.44
N PRO A 108 3.21 6.14 -14.74
CA PRO A 108 2.41 7.34 -14.52
C PRO A 108 3.25 8.45 -13.88
N GLY A 109 2.84 9.71 -14.06
CA GLY A 109 3.53 10.84 -13.41
C GLY A 109 3.55 10.72 -11.88
N ILE A 110 4.52 11.34 -11.22
CA ILE A 110 4.73 11.21 -9.76
C ILE A 110 3.50 11.57 -8.91
N ALA A 111 2.58 12.40 -9.44
CA ALA A 111 1.31 12.70 -8.81
C ALA A 111 0.45 11.45 -8.53
N TRP A 112 0.64 10.36 -9.29
CA TRP A 112 -0.04 9.08 -9.07
C TRP A 112 0.34 8.43 -7.73
N LEU A 113 1.49 8.78 -7.14
CA LEU A 113 1.89 8.31 -5.81
C LEU A 113 1.19 9.04 -4.65
N ILE A 114 0.53 10.17 -4.91
CA ILE A 114 -0.08 10.98 -3.84
C ILE A 114 -1.15 10.19 -3.07
N PRO A 115 -2.17 9.57 -3.70
CA PRO A 115 -3.17 8.80 -2.97
C PRO A 115 -2.59 7.65 -2.13
N PRO A 116 -1.76 6.72 -2.67
CA PRO A 116 -1.23 5.64 -1.85
C PRO A 116 -0.34 6.15 -0.72
N PHE A 117 0.42 7.24 -0.91
CA PHE A 117 1.29 7.75 0.13
C PHE A 117 0.52 8.44 1.27
N ILE A 118 -0.62 9.06 0.98
CA ILE A 118 -1.52 9.58 2.02
C ILE A 118 -2.07 8.42 2.85
N LEU A 119 -2.51 7.35 2.20
CA LEU A 119 -3.06 6.17 2.88
C LEU A 119 -2.01 5.48 3.75
N LEU A 120 -0.83 5.21 3.18
CA LEU A 120 0.27 4.58 3.88
C LEU A 120 0.85 5.50 4.96
N GLY A 121 0.90 6.81 4.74
CA GLY A 121 1.28 7.79 5.75
C GLY A 121 0.31 7.81 6.93
N GLY A 122 -0.99 7.68 6.67
CA GLY A 122 -2.00 7.49 7.71
C GLY A 122 -1.83 6.18 8.46
N LEU A 123 -1.53 5.08 7.76
CA LEU A 123 -1.21 3.78 8.39
C LEU A 123 0.03 3.87 9.28
N ILE A 124 1.10 4.51 8.82
CA ILE A 124 2.33 4.73 9.60
C ILE A 124 2.02 5.54 10.85
N THR A 125 1.29 6.64 10.68
CA THR A 125 0.88 7.52 11.78
C THR A 125 0.02 6.76 12.80
N SER A 126 -0.88 5.89 12.33
CA SER A 126 -1.70 5.02 13.19
C SER A 126 -0.86 4.09 14.04
N GLY A 127 0.16 3.46 13.44
CA GLY A 127 1.09 2.58 14.12
C GLY A 127 1.99 3.31 15.11
N TYR A 128 2.54 4.46 14.73
CA TYR A 128 3.38 5.29 15.60
C TYR A 128 2.62 5.70 16.87
N LEU A 129 1.42 6.27 16.72
CA LEU A 129 0.63 6.76 17.85
C LEU A 129 0.23 5.67 18.87
N HIS A 130 0.13 4.41 18.43
CA HIS A 130 -0.30 3.27 19.26
C HIS A 130 0.85 2.32 19.66
N SER A 131 2.07 2.54 19.17
CA SER A 131 3.25 1.75 19.56
C SER A 131 4.04 2.37 20.71
N MET A 132 3.89 3.68 20.97
CA MET A 132 4.65 4.43 21.99
C MET A 132 4.05 4.42 23.41
N GLU A 133 2.93 3.74 23.66
CA GLU A 133 2.21 3.83 24.94
C GLU A 133 2.82 3.06 26.13
N GLU A 134 4.00 2.42 26.02
CA GLU A 134 4.60 1.68 27.15
C GLU A 134 6.05 2.05 27.48
N GLU A 135 6.62 3.09 26.88
CA GLU A 135 8.00 3.54 27.19
C GLU A 135 8.05 4.72 28.18
N ALA A 136 6.91 5.11 28.76
CA ALA A 136 6.79 6.17 29.75
C ALA A 136 6.21 5.66 31.08
N ALA A 137 6.97 4.79 31.77
CA ALA A 137 7.14 4.74 33.24
C ALA A 137 8.07 3.57 33.61
N PRO A 138 9.14 3.83 34.36
CA PRO A 138 9.05 3.46 35.77
C PRO A 138 8.86 4.73 36.59
N ALA A 139 7.67 4.88 37.16
CA ALA A 139 7.48 5.79 38.26
C ALA A 139 8.02 5.10 39.53
N GLU A 140 9.01 5.76 40.11
CA GLU A 140 9.41 5.76 41.53
C GLU A 140 10.37 4.69 42.05
N GLY A 141 11.57 5.18 42.38
CA GLY A 141 12.44 4.75 43.47
C GLY A 141 13.16 5.99 43.98
#